data_AF-A0A3A4VD95-F1
#
_entry.id   AF-A0A3A4VD95-F1
#
_cell.length_a   1.000
_cell.length_b   1.000
_cell.length_c   1.000
_cell.angle_alpha   90.00
_cell.angle_beta   90.00
_cell.angle_gamma   90.00
#
_symmetry.space_group_name_H-M   'P 1'
#
loop_
_entity.id
_entity.type
_entity.pdbx_description
1 polymer ?
#
loop_
_entity_poly.entity_id
_entity_poly.type
_entity_poly.pdbx_seq_one_letter_code
_entity_poly.pdbx_strand_id
1 'polypeptide(L)'
;MRSSRKKITAFGQFSRIYAVIGVLLIAVLGIAYFYQSAPPYDASCLPFEKQDNQEGYCYATCEDEPSCAALDEQYKIVQDTFTNGERILYYNSSPIPIPVPEDGFGPSDDTIYTIHSVKNGTLGEMSEFSTQLYEEYSQPTWNLISLVLPEIASRYVTEFAGFFDYAGGTGAFVLPTDETSQTWSININYAYFYTWRNTLFDRGDSIHTLLHEIGHIITLGDAFDPGTYKYDIEGNLNENRPKCYTTQFFEGCSKVGSPLAIFAARFWPEAKGEGDASGPYSPEKFVSAYAATNIAEDVAESWAAFVLLDKPAGDTLAERKILFFYEFPEFVAARADILKNIHRLH
;
A
#
# COMPACT_ATOMS: atom_id res chain seq x y z
N MET A 1 11.14 41.15 25.07
CA MET A 1 10.14 40.11 25.38
C MET A 1 9.35 39.80 24.11
N ARG A 2 9.78 38.81 23.33
CA ARG A 2 9.02 38.29 22.18
C ARG A 2 8.76 36.81 22.46
N SER A 3 7.49 36.48 22.58
CA SER A 3 6.94 35.14 22.81
C SER A 3 7.31 34.21 21.65
N SER A 4 8.07 33.15 21.91
CA SER A 4 8.30 32.04 20.99
C SER A 4 7.08 31.11 21.00
N ARG A 5 6.25 31.17 19.95
CA ARG A 5 5.30 30.09 19.66
C ARG A 5 6.10 28.94 19.06
N LYS A 6 6.15 27.81 19.77
CA LYS A 6 6.65 26.54 19.24
C LYS A 6 5.78 26.16 18.04
N LYS A 7 6.42 25.99 16.88
CA LYS A 7 5.82 25.36 15.70
C LYS A 7 5.61 23.88 16.03
N ILE A 8 4.41 23.38 15.78
CA ILE A 8 4.05 21.97 15.81
C ILE A 8 3.81 21.62 14.33
N THR A 9 4.57 20.66 13.81
CA THR A 9 4.52 20.15 12.43
C THR A 9 3.52 18.99 12.33
N ALA A 10 3.06 18.69 11.11
CA ALA A 10 1.99 17.74 10.74
C ALA A 10 2.02 16.38 11.47
N PHE A 11 3.21 15.86 11.80
CA PHE A 11 3.39 14.58 12.49
C PHE A 11 2.87 14.57 13.95
N GLY A 12 2.72 15.73 14.59
CA GLY A 12 2.39 15.82 16.02
C GLY A 12 0.93 15.58 16.41
N GLN A 13 0.03 15.25 15.46
CA GLN A 13 -1.38 14.95 15.77
C GLN A 13 -1.66 13.45 16.01
N PHE A 14 -0.72 12.55 15.71
CA PHE A 14 -0.95 11.09 15.81
C PHE A 14 -0.79 10.50 17.23
N SER A 15 -0.43 11.31 18.23
CA SER A 15 -0.13 10.85 19.59
C SER A 15 -1.08 11.43 20.64
N ARG A 16 -2.33 10.92 20.69
CA ARG A 16 -3.20 10.96 21.89
C ARG A 16 -4.11 9.73 21.93
N ILE A 17 -3.50 8.56 22.06
CA ILE A 17 -4.21 7.35 22.46
C ILE A 17 -3.67 6.96 23.84
N TYR A 18 -4.59 6.62 24.75
CA TYR A 18 -4.43 6.27 26.17
C TYR A 18 -4.45 7.43 27.20
N ALA A 19 -5.66 7.91 27.53
CA ALA A 19 -6.07 8.08 28.93
C ALA A 19 -7.59 8.29 29.07
N VAL A 20 -8.16 7.56 30.03
CA VAL A 20 -9.48 7.74 30.69
C VAL A 20 -10.68 7.02 30.05
N ILE A 21 -10.84 5.77 30.48
CA ILE A 21 -12.12 5.09 30.61
C ILE A 21 -12.95 5.80 31.69
N GLY A 22 -14.17 6.22 31.34
CA GLY A 22 -15.13 6.83 32.26
C GLY A 22 -16.56 6.69 31.76
N VAL A 23 -17.21 5.61 32.19
CA VAL A 23 -18.63 5.22 32.04
C VAL A 23 -19.64 6.38 32.05
N LEU A 24 -20.63 6.37 31.14
CA LEU A 24 -22.05 6.58 31.49
C LEU A 24 -23.04 6.21 30.36
N LEU A 25 -23.97 5.31 30.72
CA LEU A 25 -25.21 4.97 30.03
C LEU A 25 -26.21 6.15 30.08
N ILE A 26 -27.06 6.30 29.04
CA ILE A 26 -28.53 6.13 29.09
C ILE A 26 -29.21 6.53 27.75
N ALA A 27 -30.04 5.59 27.29
CA ALA A 27 -31.14 5.55 26.30
C ALA A 27 -31.77 6.86 25.73
N VAL A 28 -32.31 6.79 24.49
CA VAL A 28 -33.75 6.53 24.20
C VAL A 28 -34.04 6.52 22.67
N LEU A 29 -34.57 5.37 22.21
CA LEU A 29 -35.57 5.07 21.16
C LEU A 29 -35.83 6.04 19.98
N GLY A 30 -35.78 5.48 18.75
CA GLY A 30 -36.54 6.03 17.61
C GLY A 30 -36.21 5.52 16.20
N ILE A 31 -36.77 4.37 15.79
CA ILE A 31 -37.32 4.03 14.47
C ILE A 31 -36.46 4.28 13.19
N ALA A 32 -35.96 3.19 12.59
CA ALA A 32 -36.26 2.71 11.22
C ALA A 32 -35.15 1.75 10.76
N TYR A 33 -35.41 0.44 10.77
CA TYR A 33 -34.53 -0.52 10.09
C TYR A 33 -34.83 -0.47 8.59
N PHE A 34 -34.06 0.33 7.85
CA PHE A 34 -33.85 0.05 6.43
C PHE A 34 -32.78 -1.03 6.34
N TYR A 35 -33.22 -2.29 6.28
CA TYR A 35 -32.38 -3.33 5.68
C TYR A 35 -32.28 -3.01 4.20
N GLN A 36 -31.23 -2.29 3.81
CA GLN A 36 -30.67 -2.50 2.50
C GLN A 36 -29.57 -3.53 2.71
N SER A 37 -29.91 -4.79 2.47
CA SER A 37 -28.91 -5.80 2.18
C SER A 37 -27.99 -5.20 1.13
N ALA A 38 -26.72 -4.97 1.49
CA ALA A 38 -25.68 -4.87 0.48
C ALA A 38 -25.90 -6.07 -0.47
N PRO A 39 -25.90 -5.88 -1.80
CA PRO A 39 -25.99 -7.04 -2.67
C PRO A 39 -24.86 -7.98 -2.25
N PRO A 40 -25.13 -9.30 -2.10
CA PRO A 40 -24.03 -10.23 -2.00
C PRO A 40 -23.19 -9.97 -3.25
N TYR A 41 -21.91 -9.69 -3.09
CA TYR A 41 -20.98 -9.82 -4.20
C TYR A 41 -21.07 -11.29 -4.62
N ASP A 42 -21.97 -11.59 -5.55
CA ASP A 42 -22.01 -12.88 -6.25
C ASP A 42 -20.90 -12.83 -7.30
N ALA A 43 -19.68 -12.77 -6.79
CA ALA A 43 -18.46 -12.93 -7.50
C ALA A 43 -18.18 -14.44 -7.51
N SER A 44 -18.89 -15.18 -8.36
CA SER A 44 -18.57 -16.59 -8.59
C SER A 44 -17.08 -16.72 -8.89
N CYS A 45 -16.38 -17.57 -8.12
CA CYS A 45 -14.97 -17.84 -8.32
C CYS A 45 -14.70 -18.26 -9.77
N LEU A 46 -13.49 -17.99 -10.26
CA LEU A 46 -13.09 -18.52 -11.55
C LEU A 46 -13.19 -20.06 -11.48
N PRO A 47 -13.44 -20.75 -12.60
CA PRO A 47 -13.70 -22.20 -12.60
C PRO A 47 -12.59 -23.05 -11.95
N PHE A 48 -11.40 -22.48 -11.78
CA PHE A 48 -10.21 -23.11 -11.21
C PHE A 48 -9.87 -22.64 -9.78
N GLU A 49 -10.65 -21.72 -9.23
CA GLU A 49 -10.52 -21.23 -7.86
C GLU A 49 -11.51 -21.96 -6.93
N LYS A 50 -11.13 -22.05 -5.65
CA LYS A 50 -11.98 -22.51 -4.55
C LYS A 50 -12.50 -21.30 -3.79
N GLN A 51 -13.77 -21.33 -3.39
CA GLN A 51 -14.32 -20.32 -2.51
C GLN A 51 -14.02 -20.68 -1.05
N ASP A 52 -13.45 -19.75 -0.30
CA ASP A 52 -13.45 -19.81 1.15
C ASP A 52 -14.81 -19.29 1.64
N ASN A 53 -15.62 -20.19 2.22
CA ASN A 53 -16.96 -19.86 2.70
C ASN A 53 -16.98 -19.20 4.09
N GLN A 54 -15.85 -19.20 4.82
CA GLN A 54 -15.72 -18.48 6.08
C GLN A 54 -15.32 -17.03 5.85
N GLU A 55 -14.36 -16.81 4.96
CA GLU A 55 -13.76 -15.50 4.73
C GLU A 55 -14.27 -14.79 3.46
N GLY A 56 -15.03 -15.49 2.62
CA GLY A 56 -15.79 -14.91 1.50
C GLY A 56 -14.96 -14.56 0.26
N TYR A 57 -13.75 -15.10 0.11
CA TYR A 57 -12.88 -14.90 -1.05
C TYR A 57 -12.71 -16.17 -1.90
N CYS A 58 -12.11 -16.02 -3.07
CA CYS A 58 -11.76 -17.11 -3.98
C CYS A 58 -10.24 -17.25 -3.99
N TYR A 59 -9.72 -18.47 -3.89
CA TYR A 59 -8.28 -18.72 -3.91
C TYR A 59 -7.97 -19.90 -4.81
N ALA A 60 -6.79 -19.90 -5.42
CA ALA A 60 -6.24 -21.07 -6.09
C ALA A 60 -4.90 -21.45 -5.45
N THR A 61 -4.74 -22.73 -5.15
CA THR A 61 -3.51 -23.27 -4.55
C THR A 61 -2.73 -24.05 -5.60
N CYS A 62 -1.42 -23.88 -5.61
CA CYS A 62 -0.49 -24.77 -6.30
C CYS A 62 0.51 -25.35 -5.30
N GLU A 63 0.98 -26.57 -5.52
CA GLU A 63 1.86 -27.30 -4.59
C GLU A 63 3.25 -27.58 -5.17
N ASP A 64 3.39 -27.45 -6.49
CA ASP A 64 4.62 -27.71 -7.23
C ASP A 64 4.77 -26.78 -8.44
N GLU A 65 5.97 -26.70 -8.99
CA GLU A 65 6.28 -25.82 -10.11
C GLU A 65 5.38 -26.05 -11.35
N PRO A 66 5.04 -27.29 -11.74
CA PRO A 66 4.07 -27.55 -12.81
C PRO A 66 2.66 -27.04 -12.52
N SER A 67 2.14 -27.24 -11.29
CA SER A 67 0.81 -26.76 -10.91
C SER A 67 0.77 -25.24 -10.79
N CYS A 68 1.84 -24.60 -10.33
CA CYS A 68 1.95 -23.14 -10.32
C CYS A 68 2.06 -22.57 -11.75
N ALA A 69 2.79 -23.23 -12.65
CA ALA A 69 2.86 -22.84 -14.06
C ALA A 69 1.50 -22.99 -14.78
N ALA A 70 0.74 -24.05 -14.47
CA ALA A 70 -0.61 -24.23 -15.02
C ALA A 70 -1.60 -23.18 -14.48
N LEU A 71 -1.46 -22.82 -13.20
CA LEU A 71 -2.24 -21.75 -12.59
C LEU A 71 -1.89 -20.39 -13.20
N ASP A 72 -0.59 -20.13 -13.39
CA ASP A 72 -0.08 -18.97 -14.14
C ASP A 72 -0.67 -18.90 -15.55
N GLU A 73 -0.79 -20.03 -16.27
CA GLU A 73 -1.37 -20.07 -17.61
C GLU A 73 -2.87 -19.73 -17.59
N GLN A 74 -3.61 -20.16 -16.57
CA GLN A 74 -5.03 -19.83 -16.42
C GLN A 74 -5.25 -18.37 -16.03
N TYR A 75 -4.42 -17.81 -15.15
CA TYR A 75 -4.42 -16.37 -14.88
C TYR A 75 -3.85 -15.56 -16.04
N LYS A 76 -2.97 -16.14 -16.87
CA LYS A 76 -2.50 -15.53 -18.11
C LYS A 76 -3.64 -15.42 -19.11
N ILE A 77 -4.54 -16.39 -19.22
CA ILE A 77 -5.75 -16.26 -20.05
C ILE A 77 -6.59 -15.05 -19.58
N VAL A 78 -6.68 -14.80 -18.27
CA VAL A 78 -7.32 -13.60 -17.73
C VAL A 78 -6.50 -12.35 -18.05
N GLN A 79 -5.17 -12.39 -17.96
CA GLN A 79 -4.28 -11.27 -18.33
C GLN A 79 -4.36 -10.93 -19.82
N ASP A 80 -4.46 -11.95 -20.69
CA ASP A 80 -4.55 -11.83 -22.13
C ASP A 80 -5.88 -11.21 -22.61
N THR A 81 -6.87 -11.09 -21.72
CA THR A 81 -8.05 -10.26 -21.98
C THR A 81 -7.78 -8.76 -21.88
N PHE A 82 -6.72 -8.33 -21.18
CA PHE A 82 -6.25 -6.95 -21.22
C PHE A 82 -5.43 -6.74 -22.50
N THR A 83 -5.75 -5.74 -23.30
CA THR A 83 -4.91 -5.35 -24.43
C THR A 83 -3.55 -4.83 -23.94
N ASN A 84 -2.48 -5.00 -24.73
CA ASN A 84 -1.18 -4.37 -24.42
C ASN A 84 -1.29 -2.85 -24.21
N GLY A 85 -2.27 -2.21 -24.86
CA GLY A 85 -2.57 -0.80 -24.64
C GLY A 85 -3.08 -0.51 -23.23
N GLU A 86 -4.00 -1.32 -22.70
CA GLU A 86 -4.52 -1.16 -21.33
C GLU A 86 -3.44 -1.40 -20.27
N ARG A 87 -2.60 -2.42 -20.44
CA ARG A 87 -1.48 -2.70 -19.51
C ARG A 87 -0.46 -1.56 -19.48
N ILE A 88 -0.10 -1.04 -20.66
CA ILE A 88 0.81 0.10 -20.78
C ILE A 88 0.17 1.39 -20.23
N LEU A 89 -1.15 1.56 -20.31
CA LEU A 89 -1.82 2.71 -19.68
C LEU A 89 -1.74 2.68 -18.15
N TYR A 90 -1.81 1.50 -17.52
CA TYR A 90 -1.63 1.37 -16.07
C TYR A 90 -0.16 1.56 -15.64
N TYR A 91 0.81 1.14 -16.45
CA TYR A 91 2.22 1.15 -16.04
C TYR A 91 3.04 2.35 -16.53
N ASN A 92 2.67 2.95 -17.67
CA ASN A 92 3.47 3.98 -18.33
C ASN A 92 3.03 5.39 -17.97
N SER A 93 2.85 5.64 -16.67
CA SER A 93 2.58 6.97 -16.15
C SER A 93 3.87 7.63 -15.67
N SER A 94 4.39 8.42 -16.59
CA SER A 94 5.45 9.43 -16.41
C SER A 94 6.91 8.91 -16.33
N PRO A 95 7.66 8.95 -17.45
CA PRO A 95 9.13 8.94 -17.42
C PRO A 95 9.72 10.25 -16.84
N ILE A 96 8.86 11.13 -16.31
CA ILE A 96 9.26 12.38 -15.68
C ILE A 96 9.71 12.01 -14.27
N PRO A 97 11.00 12.24 -13.90
CA PRO A 97 11.42 12.14 -12.52
C PRO A 97 10.49 13.03 -11.70
N ILE A 98 9.73 12.44 -10.76
CA ILE A 98 8.93 13.24 -9.84
C ILE A 98 9.94 14.09 -9.06
N PRO A 99 9.95 15.43 -9.25
CA PRO A 99 10.89 16.26 -8.52
C PRO A 99 10.53 16.14 -7.04
N VAL A 100 11.46 15.60 -6.24
CA VAL A 100 11.33 15.59 -4.79
C VAL A 100 11.17 17.05 -4.34
N PRO A 101 10.03 17.45 -3.74
CA PRO A 101 9.86 18.81 -3.26
C PRO A 101 10.96 19.17 -2.25
N GLU A 102 11.41 20.43 -2.21
CA GLU A 102 12.40 20.90 -1.21
C GLU A 102 11.95 20.64 0.23
N ASP A 103 10.63 20.54 0.46
CA ASP A 103 10.01 20.29 1.76
C ASP A 103 9.59 18.82 1.99
N GLY A 104 9.95 17.90 1.06
CA GLY A 104 9.65 16.47 1.15
C GLY A 104 8.31 16.03 0.53
N PHE A 105 8.07 14.71 0.50
CA PHE A 105 6.82 14.08 0.04
C PHE A 105 5.79 13.95 1.17
N GLY A 106 5.70 14.92 2.07
CA GLY A 106 4.70 14.94 3.13
C GLY A 106 3.48 15.78 2.75
N PRO A 107 2.29 15.49 3.30
CA PRO A 107 1.19 16.44 3.32
C PRO A 107 1.58 17.74 4.05
N SER A 108 0.95 18.85 3.68
CA SER A 108 1.14 20.14 4.33
C SER A 108 0.68 20.13 5.79
N ASP A 109 1.29 20.97 6.64
CA ASP A 109 1.00 21.06 8.08
C ASP A 109 -0.48 21.34 8.42
N ASP A 110 -1.22 21.97 7.51
CA ASP A 110 -2.64 22.34 7.70
C ASP A 110 -3.62 21.29 7.12
N THR A 111 -3.11 20.13 6.67
CA THR A 111 -3.92 19.07 6.08
C THR A 111 -4.87 18.47 7.12
N ILE A 112 -6.15 18.35 6.76
CA ILE A 112 -7.18 17.69 7.55
C ILE A 112 -7.60 16.37 6.88
N TYR A 113 -7.87 15.36 7.69
CA TYR A 113 -8.08 13.99 7.23
C TYR A 113 -9.48 13.48 7.55
N THR A 114 -10.04 12.67 6.66
CA THR A 114 -11.01 11.63 7.03
C THR A 114 -10.22 10.42 7.48
N ILE A 115 -10.47 9.89 8.68
CA ILE A 115 -9.75 8.73 9.22
C ILE A 115 -10.77 7.66 9.56
N HIS A 116 -10.60 6.47 9.02
CA HIS A 116 -11.47 5.32 9.24
C HIS A 116 -10.68 4.17 9.83
N SER A 117 -11.29 3.47 10.80
CA SER A 117 -10.80 2.15 11.18
C SER A 117 -11.02 1.16 10.04
N VAL A 118 -10.13 0.19 9.89
CA VAL A 118 -10.27 -0.94 8.96
C VAL A 118 -10.21 -2.23 9.77
N LYS A 119 -11.13 -3.14 9.50
CA LYS A 119 -11.17 -4.46 10.15
C LYS A 119 -11.43 -5.53 9.12
N ASN A 120 -10.51 -6.48 9.00
CA ASN A 120 -10.60 -7.60 8.06
C ASN A 120 -10.94 -7.13 6.63
N GLY A 121 -10.20 -6.14 6.12
CA GLY A 121 -10.44 -5.57 4.78
C GLY A 121 -11.75 -4.78 4.62
N THR A 122 -12.50 -4.54 5.69
CA THR A 122 -13.74 -3.76 5.66
C THR A 122 -13.53 -2.37 6.26
N LEU A 123 -13.99 -1.33 5.55
CA LEU A 123 -14.00 0.04 6.04
C LEU A 123 -14.99 0.19 7.20
N GLY A 124 -14.49 0.64 8.33
CA GLY A 124 -15.26 0.91 9.53
C GLY A 124 -15.70 2.36 9.66
N GLU A 125 -16.19 2.68 10.85
CA GLU A 125 -16.64 4.04 11.19
C GLU A 125 -15.49 5.04 11.15
N MET A 126 -15.86 6.28 10.87
CA MET A 126 -14.96 7.43 10.90
C MET A 126 -14.58 7.77 12.35
N SER A 127 -13.30 8.01 12.58
CA SER A 127 -12.74 8.45 13.86
C SER A 127 -13.29 9.81 14.27
N GLU A 128 -13.45 10.04 15.58
CA GLU A 128 -13.94 11.31 16.13
C GLU A 128 -13.03 12.52 15.84
N PHE A 129 -11.76 12.27 15.48
CA PHE A 129 -10.78 13.29 15.11
C PHE A 129 -10.82 13.67 13.62
N SER A 130 -11.69 13.01 12.84
CA SER A 130 -11.80 13.23 11.40
C SER A 130 -12.56 14.51 11.06
N THR A 131 -12.23 15.09 9.90
CA THR A 131 -13.11 16.06 9.26
C THR A 131 -14.27 15.36 8.55
N GLN A 132 -15.48 15.92 8.64
CA GLN A 132 -16.62 15.48 7.83
C GLN A 132 -16.57 16.02 6.39
N LEU A 133 -15.68 16.98 6.10
CA LEU A 133 -15.67 17.71 4.83
C LEU A 133 -15.44 16.80 3.62
N TYR A 134 -14.69 15.71 3.78
CA TYR A 134 -14.30 14.81 2.69
C TYR A 134 -14.88 13.39 2.85
N GLU A 135 -15.86 13.21 3.73
CA GLU A 135 -16.45 11.90 4.03
C GLU A 135 -16.93 11.18 2.76
N GLU A 136 -17.53 11.92 1.83
CA GLU A 136 -18.09 11.39 0.57
C GLU A 136 -17.05 10.70 -0.34
N TYR A 137 -15.76 11.01 -0.17
CA TYR A 137 -14.66 10.40 -0.96
C TYR A 137 -14.19 9.08 -0.35
N SER A 138 -14.48 8.83 0.93
CA SER A 138 -13.87 7.73 1.68
C SER A 138 -14.31 6.38 1.18
N GLN A 139 -15.63 6.16 1.04
CA GLN A 139 -16.16 4.87 0.57
C GLN A 139 -15.79 4.57 -0.90
N PRO A 140 -15.92 5.52 -1.86
CA PRO A 140 -15.46 5.29 -3.22
C PRO A 140 -13.95 4.99 -3.32
N THR A 141 -13.12 5.68 -2.53
CA THR A 141 -11.67 5.44 -2.50
C THR A 141 -11.36 4.08 -1.92
N TRP A 142 -12.01 3.71 -0.82
CA TRP A 142 -11.85 2.40 -0.21
C TRP A 142 -12.27 1.26 -1.15
N ASN A 143 -13.35 1.46 -1.91
CA ASN A 143 -13.76 0.49 -2.92
C ASN A 143 -12.66 0.28 -3.97
N LEU A 144 -11.93 1.34 -4.36
CA LEU A 144 -10.79 1.24 -5.28
C LEU A 144 -9.59 0.54 -4.63
N ILE A 145 -9.22 0.91 -3.40
CA ILE A 145 -8.18 0.24 -2.60
C ILE A 145 -8.47 -1.27 -2.50
N SER A 146 -9.71 -1.63 -2.20
CA SER A 146 -10.15 -3.02 -2.01
C SER A 146 -9.99 -3.88 -3.26
N LEU A 147 -9.90 -3.30 -4.46
CA LEU A 147 -9.65 -4.07 -5.69
C LEU A 147 -8.21 -4.56 -5.77
N VAL A 148 -7.28 -3.79 -5.21
CA VAL A 148 -5.84 -4.06 -5.29
C VAL A 148 -5.22 -4.48 -3.96
N LEU A 149 -6.02 -4.60 -2.89
CA LEU A 149 -5.59 -5.02 -1.56
C LEU A 149 -5.83 -6.54 -1.39
N PRO A 150 -4.82 -7.39 -1.61
CA PRO A 150 -4.94 -8.84 -1.42
C PRO A 150 -5.05 -9.19 0.06
N GLU A 151 -5.58 -10.36 0.38
CA GLU A 151 -5.77 -10.84 1.76
C GLU A 151 -4.47 -10.85 2.57
N ILE A 152 -3.37 -11.26 1.94
CA ILE A 152 -2.05 -11.31 2.60
C ILE A 152 -1.57 -9.93 3.06
N ALA A 153 -2.06 -8.85 2.44
CA ALA A 153 -1.81 -7.47 2.84
C ALA A 153 -2.92 -6.90 3.74
N SER A 154 -4.18 -7.27 3.51
CA SER A 154 -5.35 -6.71 4.20
C SER A 154 -5.33 -6.92 5.71
N ARG A 155 -4.71 -8.02 6.19
CA ARG A 155 -4.52 -8.30 7.62
C ARG A 155 -3.67 -7.25 8.36
N TYR A 156 -2.83 -6.51 7.64
CA TYR A 156 -1.98 -5.49 8.22
C TYR A 156 -2.64 -4.11 8.21
N VAL A 157 -3.67 -3.90 7.38
CA VAL A 157 -4.32 -2.59 7.22
C VAL A 157 -5.38 -2.42 8.30
N THR A 158 -5.13 -1.52 9.24
CA THR A 158 -6.06 -1.20 10.33
C THR A 158 -6.64 0.20 10.24
N GLU A 159 -6.12 1.01 9.32
CA GLU A 159 -6.55 2.39 9.14
C GLU A 159 -6.54 2.77 7.65
N PHE A 160 -7.53 3.55 7.27
CA PHE A 160 -7.55 4.29 6.02
C PHE A 160 -7.75 5.76 6.33
N ALA A 161 -6.85 6.60 5.83
CA ALA A 161 -6.97 8.03 5.91
C ALA A 161 -7.00 8.65 4.51
N GLY A 162 -7.78 9.70 4.36
CA GLY A 162 -7.86 10.44 3.12
C GLY A 162 -7.91 11.93 3.36
N PHE A 163 -7.33 12.69 2.44
CA PHE A 163 -7.13 14.12 2.60
C PHE A 163 -7.17 14.85 1.26
N PHE A 164 -7.33 16.17 1.28
CA PHE A 164 -7.09 17.01 0.11
C PHE A 164 -5.90 17.91 0.39
N ASP A 165 -4.82 17.71 -0.38
CA ASP A 165 -3.70 18.62 -0.39
C ASP A 165 -3.26 18.91 -1.83
N TYR A 166 -3.63 20.09 -2.34
CA TYR A 166 -3.20 20.57 -3.66
C TYR A 166 -1.79 21.18 -3.63
N ALA A 167 -1.28 21.54 -2.46
CA ALA A 167 0.03 22.17 -2.29
C ALA A 167 1.13 21.13 -2.07
N GLY A 168 0.79 19.99 -1.45
CA GLY A 168 1.67 18.84 -1.25
C GLY A 168 1.97 18.05 -2.53
N GLY A 169 3.15 17.43 -2.57
CA GLY A 169 3.63 16.62 -3.68
C GLY A 169 3.19 15.15 -3.66
N THR A 170 2.35 14.76 -2.69
CA THR A 170 2.12 13.35 -2.35
C THR A 170 0.74 12.90 -2.80
N GLY A 171 0.71 11.86 -3.66
CA GLY A 171 -0.54 11.26 -4.12
C GLY A 171 -1.09 10.22 -3.16
N ALA A 172 -0.23 9.41 -2.57
CA ALA A 172 -0.54 8.43 -1.55
C ALA A 172 0.72 8.13 -0.73
N PHE A 173 0.54 7.49 0.42
CA PHE A 173 1.61 6.89 1.20
C PHE A 173 1.05 5.84 2.17
N VAL A 174 1.91 4.96 2.67
CA VAL A 174 1.61 4.07 3.79
C VAL A 174 2.56 4.31 4.95
N LEU A 175 2.06 4.17 6.17
CA LEU A 175 2.88 4.27 7.39
C LEU A 175 2.41 3.25 8.42
N PRO A 176 3.32 2.75 9.28
CA PRO A 176 2.95 2.06 10.50
C PRO A 176 2.00 2.90 11.36
N THR A 177 1.01 2.28 11.98
CA THR A 177 0.14 2.95 12.96
C THR A 177 0.78 3.05 14.35
N ASP A 178 1.84 2.29 14.58
CA ASP A 178 2.63 2.31 15.81
C ASP A 178 4.09 1.86 15.57
N GLU A 179 4.91 1.97 16.60
CA GLU A 179 6.33 1.64 16.57
C GLU A 179 6.64 0.13 16.52
N THR A 180 5.60 -0.71 16.53
CA THR A 180 5.78 -2.15 16.33
C THR A 180 5.85 -2.52 14.85
N SER A 181 5.37 -1.63 13.97
CA SER A 181 5.32 -1.85 12.52
C SER A 181 4.63 -3.16 12.15
N GLN A 182 3.57 -3.51 12.89
CA GLN A 182 2.73 -4.69 12.60
C GLN A 182 1.40 -4.33 11.95
N THR A 183 0.99 -3.07 12.05
CA THR A 183 -0.26 -2.56 11.51
C THR A 183 -0.03 -1.23 10.81
N TRP A 184 -0.79 -0.98 9.76
CA TRP A 184 -0.50 0.04 8.76
C TRP A 184 -1.74 0.86 8.40
N SER A 185 -1.48 2.11 8.05
CA SER A 185 -2.45 3.08 7.54
C SER A 185 -2.20 3.33 6.05
N ILE A 186 -3.24 3.22 5.23
CA ILE A 186 -3.19 3.67 3.82
C ILE A 186 -3.70 5.11 3.78
N ASN A 187 -2.91 6.01 3.22
CA ASN A 187 -3.21 7.43 3.18
C ASN A 187 -3.33 7.89 1.72
N ILE A 188 -4.49 8.42 1.33
CA ILE A 188 -4.76 8.84 -0.05
C ILE A 188 -5.03 10.34 -0.13
N ASN A 189 -4.32 11.03 -1.02
CA ASN A 189 -4.65 12.39 -1.39
C ASN A 189 -5.76 12.38 -2.45
N TYR A 190 -6.98 12.68 -2.03
CA TYR A 190 -8.15 12.78 -2.91
C TYR A 190 -7.93 13.79 -4.05
N ALA A 191 -7.07 14.80 -3.89
CA ALA A 191 -6.75 15.75 -4.95
C ALA A 191 -6.04 15.10 -6.15
N TYR A 192 -5.33 13.99 -5.94
CA TYR A 192 -4.66 13.23 -7.00
C TYR A 192 -5.59 12.22 -7.66
N PHE A 193 -6.57 11.71 -6.92
CA PHE A 193 -7.45 10.66 -7.40
C PHE A 193 -8.71 11.24 -8.05
N TYR A 194 -9.18 12.40 -7.60
CA TYR A 194 -10.48 12.96 -8.00
C TYR A 194 -10.35 14.35 -8.60
N THR A 195 -11.18 14.61 -9.63
CA THR A 195 -11.43 15.96 -10.10
C THR A 195 -12.24 16.74 -9.06
N TRP A 196 -12.27 18.06 -9.20
CA TRP A 196 -13.14 18.96 -8.40
C TRP A 196 -14.64 18.64 -8.50
N ARG A 197 -15.07 17.77 -9.43
CA ARG A 197 -16.46 17.28 -9.56
C ARG A 197 -16.69 15.92 -8.91
N ASN A 198 -15.76 15.43 -8.09
CA ASN A 198 -15.81 14.11 -7.48
C ASN A 198 -15.91 12.97 -8.53
N THR A 199 -15.09 13.08 -9.58
CA THR A 199 -14.93 12.01 -10.57
C THR A 199 -13.49 11.53 -10.57
N LEU A 200 -13.26 10.22 -10.60
CA LEU A 200 -11.91 9.67 -10.68
C LEU A 200 -11.16 10.26 -11.88
N PHE A 201 -9.99 10.85 -11.64
CA PHE A 201 -9.21 11.62 -12.61
C PHE A 201 -8.57 10.72 -13.66
N ASP A 202 -7.72 9.80 -13.21
CA ASP A 202 -7.08 8.79 -14.04
C ASP A 202 -7.09 7.44 -13.30
N ARG A 203 -7.80 6.47 -13.87
CA ARG A 203 -7.91 5.13 -13.30
C ARG A 203 -6.60 4.35 -13.41
N GLY A 204 -5.83 4.61 -14.47
CA GLY A 204 -4.51 4.03 -14.73
C GLY A 204 -3.55 4.36 -13.60
N ASP A 205 -3.32 5.66 -13.43
CA ASP A 205 -2.42 6.21 -12.42
C ASP A 205 -2.87 5.84 -11.00
N SER A 206 -4.17 5.94 -10.71
CA SER A 206 -4.69 5.58 -9.39
C SER A 206 -4.40 4.12 -9.05
N ILE A 207 -4.58 3.19 -10.00
CA ILE A 207 -4.29 1.77 -9.77
C ILE A 207 -2.79 1.54 -9.60
N HIS A 208 -1.93 2.18 -10.40
CA HIS A 208 -0.49 2.10 -10.22
C HIS A 208 -0.05 2.58 -8.84
N THR A 209 -0.47 3.78 -8.45
CA THR A 209 -0.18 4.36 -7.14
C THR A 209 -0.65 3.45 -6.02
N LEU A 210 -1.87 2.92 -6.09
CA LEU A 210 -2.33 1.98 -5.07
C LEU A 210 -1.52 0.69 -5.06
N LEU A 211 -1.16 0.13 -6.21
CA LEU A 211 -0.31 -1.06 -6.27
C LEU A 211 1.06 -0.80 -5.65
N HIS A 212 1.64 0.37 -5.90
CA HIS A 212 2.88 0.81 -5.24
C HIS A 212 2.72 0.80 -3.71
N GLU A 213 1.70 1.48 -3.18
CA GLU A 213 1.46 1.54 -1.73
C GLU A 213 1.17 0.17 -1.11
N ILE A 214 0.42 -0.69 -1.82
CA ILE A 214 0.21 -2.08 -1.40
C ILE A 214 1.51 -2.88 -1.49
N GLY A 215 2.40 -2.56 -2.42
CA GLY A 215 3.75 -3.12 -2.53
C GLY A 215 4.57 -2.86 -1.27
N HIS A 216 4.47 -1.67 -0.69
CA HIS A 216 5.03 -1.40 0.64
C HIS A 216 4.37 -2.31 1.69
N ILE A 217 3.04 -2.34 1.81
CA ILE A 217 2.38 -3.16 2.85
C ILE A 217 2.70 -4.65 2.72
N ILE A 218 2.73 -5.20 1.50
CA ILE A 218 2.92 -6.64 1.27
C ILE A 218 4.36 -7.09 1.52
N THR A 219 5.33 -6.17 1.33
CA THR A 219 6.76 -6.48 1.49
C THR A 219 7.35 -5.99 2.81
N LEU A 220 6.79 -4.92 3.38
CA LEU A 220 7.19 -4.30 4.65
C LEU A 220 6.32 -4.78 5.84
N GLY A 221 5.06 -5.14 5.60
CA GLY A 221 4.02 -5.56 6.55
C GLY A 221 4.50 -5.90 7.95
N ASP A 222 4.93 -7.16 8.19
CA ASP A 222 5.59 -7.59 9.42
C ASP A 222 7.08 -7.89 9.20
N ALA A 223 7.71 -7.22 8.24
CA ALA A 223 9.08 -7.49 7.83
C ALA A 223 10.13 -6.99 8.82
N PHE A 224 9.75 -6.40 9.96
CA PHE A 224 10.67 -5.73 10.88
C PHE A 224 10.70 -6.33 12.29
N ASP A 225 11.90 -6.38 12.88
CA ASP A 225 12.06 -6.77 14.28
C ASP A 225 11.42 -5.69 15.20
N PRO A 226 10.47 -6.04 16.08
CA PRO A 226 9.79 -5.06 16.93
C PRO A 226 10.75 -4.23 17.78
N GLY A 227 10.50 -2.92 17.89
CA GLY A 227 11.33 -2.00 18.68
C GLY A 227 12.65 -1.59 18.02
N THR A 228 12.89 -1.97 16.76
CA THR A 228 14.08 -1.57 15.99
C THR A 228 13.82 -0.38 15.05
N TYR A 229 12.63 0.21 15.10
CA TYR A 229 12.25 1.43 14.38
C TYR A 229 13.29 2.53 14.57
N LYS A 230 13.56 3.28 13.50
CA LYS A 230 14.55 4.34 13.52
C LYS A 230 13.99 5.62 14.11
N TYR A 231 12.78 5.99 13.71
CA TYR A 231 12.05 7.14 14.25
C TYR A 231 10.69 6.67 14.75
N ASP A 232 10.25 7.21 15.89
CA ASP A 232 8.88 6.97 16.35
C ASP A 232 7.86 7.66 15.42
N ILE A 233 6.57 7.43 15.67
CA ILE A 233 5.49 8.02 14.87
C ILE A 233 5.42 9.55 15.00
N GLU A 234 6.12 10.15 15.97
CA GLU A 234 6.26 11.59 16.14
C GLU A 234 7.50 12.15 15.40
N GLY A 235 8.31 11.28 14.78
CA GLY A 235 9.52 11.62 14.05
C GLY A 235 10.77 11.77 14.93
N ASN A 236 10.73 11.38 16.21
CA ASN A 236 11.90 11.43 17.08
C ASN A 236 12.79 10.21 16.87
N LEU A 237 14.11 10.43 16.89
CA LEU A 237 15.09 9.35 16.75
C LEU A 237 15.02 8.37 17.93
N ASN A 238 14.91 7.08 17.65
CA ASN A 238 15.05 6.02 18.64
C ASN A 238 16.53 5.77 18.95
N GLU A 239 17.06 6.47 19.95
CA GLU A 239 18.44 6.32 20.42
C GLU A 239 18.71 4.96 21.11
N ASN A 240 17.65 4.29 21.58
CA ASN A 240 17.74 3.03 22.31
C ASN A 240 17.54 1.79 21.44
N ARG A 241 17.41 1.96 20.11
CA ARG A 241 17.18 0.84 19.20
C ARG A 241 18.33 -0.19 19.24
N PRO A 242 18.04 -1.50 19.18
CA PRO A 242 19.05 -2.53 19.04
C PRO A 242 19.94 -2.33 17.80
N LYS A 243 21.11 -2.98 17.78
CA LYS A 243 21.94 -3.01 16.57
C LYS A 243 21.19 -3.76 15.46
N CYS A 244 21.09 -3.12 14.29
CA CYS A 244 20.57 -3.77 13.10
C CYS A 244 21.69 -4.55 12.40
N TYR A 245 21.44 -5.84 12.15
CA TYR A 245 22.38 -6.75 11.48
C TYR A 245 22.00 -7.05 10.03
N THR A 246 20.86 -6.53 9.59
CA THR A 246 20.37 -6.48 8.21
C THR A 246 20.31 -5.02 7.75
N THR A 247 19.54 -4.74 6.69
CA THR A 247 19.26 -3.36 6.27
C THR A 247 18.30 -2.70 7.26
N GLN A 248 18.66 -1.49 7.71
CA GLN A 248 17.82 -0.64 8.55
C GLN A 248 16.92 0.22 7.65
N PHE A 249 15.62 0.17 7.89
CA PHE A 249 14.62 1.06 7.29
C PHE A 249 14.07 2.03 8.35
N PHE A 250 13.16 2.91 7.95
CA PHE A 250 12.47 3.82 8.86
C PHE A 250 11.70 3.04 9.94
N GLU A 251 10.96 2.03 9.50
CA GLU A 251 10.07 1.18 10.27
C GLU A 251 10.84 0.18 11.15
N GLY A 252 12.04 -0.22 10.73
CA GLY A 252 12.91 -1.01 11.56
C GLY A 252 13.99 -1.78 10.82
N CYS A 253 14.64 -2.68 11.56
CA CYS A 253 15.58 -3.63 11.03
C CYS A 253 14.81 -4.78 10.37
N SER A 254 15.11 -5.03 9.10
CA SER A 254 14.44 -6.10 8.34
C SER A 254 14.73 -7.49 8.94
N LYS A 255 13.71 -8.31 9.18
CA LYS A 255 13.83 -9.68 9.66
C LYS A 255 14.61 -10.52 8.65
N VAL A 256 15.54 -11.33 9.14
CA VAL A 256 16.29 -12.27 8.28
C VAL A 256 15.31 -13.21 7.57
N GLY A 257 15.41 -13.30 6.25
CA GLY A 257 14.55 -14.15 5.43
C GLY A 257 13.20 -13.55 5.06
N SER A 258 12.88 -12.33 5.51
CA SER A 258 11.72 -11.61 4.96
C SER A 258 11.95 -11.31 3.47
N PRO A 259 10.87 -11.19 2.66
CA PRO A 259 10.99 -10.80 1.26
C PRO A 259 11.81 -9.51 1.07
N LEU A 260 11.58 -8.50 1.92
CA LEU A 260 12.36 -7.27 1.93
C LEU A 260 13.87 -7.51 2.14
N ALA A 261 14.24 -8.31 3.15
CA ALA A 261 15.64 -8.58 3.45
C ALA A 261 16.33 -9.36 2.30
N ILE A 262 15.62 -10.31 1.68
CA ILE A 262 16.13 -11.07 0.54
C ILE A 262 16.29 -10.16 -0.68
N PHE A 263 15.30 -9.31 -0.96
CA PHE A 263 15.33 -8.35 -2.06
C PHE A 263 16.50 -7.37 -1.92
N ALA A 264 16.65 -6.78 -0.73
CA ALA A 264 17.76 -5.88 -0.39
C ALA A 264 19.11 -6.56 -0.60
N ALA A 265 19.30 -7.76 -0.03
CA ALA A 265 20.57 -8.48 -0.14
C ALA A 265 20.93 -8.88 -1.58
N ARG A 266 19.92 -9.21 -2.40
CA ARG A 266 20.12 -9.71 -3.77
C ARG A 266 20.36 -8.59 -4.77
N PHE A 267 19.63 -7.49 -4.64
CA PHE A 267 19.59 -6.44 -5.66
C PHE A 267 20.26 -5.13 -5.23
N TRP A 268 20.59 -5.00 -3.93
CA TRP A 268 21.28 -3.84 -3.36
C TRP A 268 22.46 -4.22 -2.45
N PRO A 269 23.35 -5.14 -2.86
CA PRO A 269 24.48 -5.56 -2.00
C PRO A 269 25.46 -4.43 -1.67
N GLU A 270 25.48 -3.35 -2.45
CA GLU A 270 26.30 -2.17 -2.23
C GLU A 270 25.67 -1.12 -1.31
N ALA A 271 24.37 -1.24 -0.99
CA ALA A 271 23.68 -0.24 -0.21
C ALA A 271 24.32 -0.10 1.17
N LYS A 272 24.52 1.16 1.59
CA LYS A 272 25.05 1.49 2.91
C LYS A 272 23.96 2.21 3.70
N GLY A 273 23.94 2.02 5.02
CA GLY A 273 23.01 2.72 5.89
C GLY A 273 21.56 2.31 5.63
N GLU A 274 20.72 3.27 5.25
CA GLU A 274 19.25 3.17 5.18
C GLU A 274 18.70 2.60 3.86
N GLY A 275 19.57 2.10 2.98
CA GLY A 275 19.13 1.58 1.70
C GLY A 275 18.98 2.64 0.60
N ASP A 276 19.54 3.84 0.80
CA ASP A 276 19.51 4.90 -0.22
C ASP A 276 20.37 4.54 -1.44
N ALA A 277 19.90 4.93 -2.62
CA ALA A 277 20.69 4.83 -3.84
C ALA A 277 21.87 5.80 -3.83
N SER A 278 23.06 5.25 -4.10
CA SER A 278 24.26 6.05 -4.34
C SER A 278 24.54 6.32 -5.82
N GLY A 279 23.66 5.90 -6.74
CA GLY A 279 23.93 5.88 -8.19
C GLY A 279 22.80 6.45 -9.05
N PRO A 280 23.08 6.84 -10.31
CA PRO A 280 22.08 7.37 -11.23
C PRO A 280 21.09 6.29 -11.67
N TYR A 281 19.86 6.70 -12.00
CA TYR A 281 18.85 5.84 -12.62
C TYR A 281 19.38 5.16 -13.89
N SER A 282 19.04 3.88 -14.03
CA SER A 282 19.29 3.07 -15.23
C SER A 282 18.11 2.13 -15.44
N PRO A 283 17.49 2.10 -16.63
CA PRO A 283 16.36 1.20 -16.92
C PRO A 283 16.76 -0.28 -16.94
N GLU A 284 18.05 -0.60 -17.06
CA GLU A 284 18.53 -1.99 -16.90
C GLU A 284 18.52 -2.43 -15.43
N LYS A 285 18.55 -1.48 -14.49
CA LYS A 285 18.61 -1.73 -13.05
C LYS A 285 17.29 -1.53 -12.33
N PHE A 286 16.51 -0.55 -12.75
CA PHE A 286 15.31 -0.11 -12.04
C PHE A 286 14.13 -0.07 -13.00
N VAL A 287 12.98 -0.50 -12.51
CA VAL A 287 11.73 -0.58 -13.28
C VAL A 287 11.13 0.82 -13.55
N SER A 288 11.53 1.81 -12.75
CA SER A 288 11.19 3.23 -12.90
C SER A 288 12.30 4.12 -12.33
N ALA A 289 12.22 5.44 -12.57
CA ALA A 289 13.12 6.40 -11.94
C ALA A 289 12.88 6.51 -10.42
N TYR A 290 11.65 6.29 -9.97
CA TYR A 290 11.28 6.33 -8.56
C TYR A 290 11.83 5.12 -7.80
N ALA A 291 11.83 3.95 -8.43
CA ALA A 291 12.49 2.72 -7.93
C ALA A 291 13.99 2.91 -7.69
N ALA A 292 14.64 3.90 -8.32
CA ALA A 292 16.05 4.17 -8.14
C ALA A 292 16.36 5.05 -6.92
N THR A 293 15.37 5.42 -6.09
CA THR A 293 15.57 6.33 -4.96
C THR A 293 16.12 5.60 -3.72
N ASN A 294 15.47 4.49 -3.33
CA ASN A 294 15.89 3.64 -2.23
C ASN A 294 15.30 2.21 -2.38
N ILE A 295 15.71 1.29 -1.50
CA ILE A 295 15.28 -0.12 -1.52
C ILE A 295 13.76 -0.27 -1.35
N ALA A 296 13.13 0.53 -0.49
CA ALA A 296 11.69 0.44 -0.21
C ALA A 296 10.88 0.84 -1.46
N GLU A 297 11.23 1.94 -2.12
CA GLU A 297 10.56 2.33 -3.36
C GLU A 297 10.82 1.34 -4.49
N ASP A 298 12.02 0.77 -4.58
CA ASP A 298 12.36 -0.22 -5.60
C ASP A 298 11.53 -1.49 -5.49
N VAL A 299 11.35 -2.01 -4.27
CA VAL A 299 10.54 -3.21 -4.07
C VAL A 299 9.05 -2.93 -4.32
N ALA A 300 8.54 -1.76 -3.92
CA ALA A 300 7.17 -1.35 -4.17
C ALA A 300 6.86 -1.14 -5.67
N GLU A 301 7.74 -0.44 -6.40
CA GLU A 301 7.62 -0.28 -7.85
C GLU A 301 7.79 -1.61 -8.59
N SER A 302 8.71 -2.47 -8.14
CA SER A 302 8.90 -3.80 -8.73
C SER A 302 7.68 -4.70 -8.49
N TRP A 303 6.96 -4.52 -7.36
CA TRP A 303 5.69 -5.19 -7.11
C TRP A 303 4.60 -4.69 -8.06
N ALA A 304 4.45 -3.37 -8.24
CA ALA A 304 3.49 -2.82 -9.20
C ALA A 304 3.77 -3.32 -10.63
N ALA A 305 5.04 -3.36 -11.03
CA ALA A 305 5.49 -3.95 -12.29
C ALA A 305 5.16 -5.44 -12.39
N PHE A 306 5.41 -6.22 -11.32
CA PHE A 306 5.06 -7.63 -11.27
C PHE A 306 3.57 -7.87 -11.47
N VAL A 307 2.71 -7.08 -10.84
CA VAL A 307 1.25 -7.22 -11.01
C VAL A 307 0.83 -6.87 -12.43
N LEU A 308 1.25 -5.72 -12.96
CA LEU A 308 0.69 -5.14 -14.19
C LEU A 308 1.33 -5.64 -15.49
N LEU A 309 2.61 -6.03 -15.46
CA LEU A 309 3.36 -6.42 -16.65
C LEU A 309 3.33 -7.93 -16.89
N ASP A 310 3.64 -8.30 -18.12
CA ASP A 310 3.91 -9.69 -18.48
C ASP A 310 5.16 -10.20 -17.79
N LYS A 311 5.18 -11.50 -17.50
CA LYS A 311 6.38 -12.18 -16.98
C LYS A 311 7.56 -11.95 -17.92
N PRO A 312 8.62 -11.24 -17.49
CA PRO A 312 9.73 -10.91 -18.37
C PRO A 312 10.69 -12.11 -18.52
N ALA A 313 11.63 -12.01 -19.47
CA ALA A 313 12.64 -13.04 -19.69
C ALA A 313 13.74 -13.06 -18.61
N GLY A 314 14.02 -11.92 -17.97
CA GLY A 314 15.03 -11.81 -16.91
C GLY A 314 16.42 -11.35 -17.41
N ASP A 315 16.46 -10.70 -18.58
CA ASP A 315 17.69 -10.27 -19.24
C ASP A 315 18.33 -9.08 -18.51
N THR A 316 17.53 -8.21 -17.90
CA THR A 316 17.98 -7.06 -17.13
C THR A 316 17.84 -7.28 -15.61
N LEU A 317 18.53 -6.48 -14.81
CA LEU A 317 18.38 -6.51 -13.35
C LEU A 317 16.98 -6.04 -12.93
N ALA A 318 16.40 -5.06 -13.63
CA ALA A 318 15.02 -4.64 -13.45
C ALA A 318 14.03 -5.80 -13.66
N GLU A 319 14.18 -6.58 -14.73
CA GLU A 319 13.34 -7.75 -14.99
C GLU A 319 13.51 -8.85 -13.93
N ARG A 320 14.73 -9.04 -13.41
CA ARG A 320 14.96 -10.01 -12.32
C ARG A 320 14.28 -9.62 -11.01
N LYS A 321 14.11 -8.32 -10.75
CA LYS A 321 13.32 -7.83 -9.60
C LYS A 321 11.84 -8.12 -9.78
N ILE A 322 11.32 -8.08 -11.01
CA ILE A 322 9.96 -8.55 -11.30
C ILE A 322 9.86 -10.07 -11.09
N LEU A 323 10.84 -10.83 -11.57
CA LEU A 323 10.87 -12.29 -11.42
C LEU A 323 10.99 -12.75 -9.96
N PHE A 324 11.57 -11.93 -9.08
CA PHE A 324 11.68 -12.21 -7.65
C PHE A 324 10.34 -12.58 -7.01
N PHE A 325 9.25 -11.89 -7.35
CA PHE A 325 7.94 -12.15 -6.75
C PHE A 325 7.35 -13.52 -7.17
N TYR A 326 7.76 -14.07 -8.32
CA TYR A 326 7.35 -15.43 -8.72
C TYR A 326 7.99 -16.53 -7.86
N GLU A 327 8.97 -16.20 -7.02
CA GLU A 327 9.58 -17.16 -6.07
C GLU A 327 8.70 -17.41 -4.83
N PHE A 328 7.65 -16.60 -4.64
CA PHE A 328 6.75 -16.65 -3.48
C PHE A 328 5.32 -16.99 -3.94
N PRO A 329 4.82 -18.21 -3.69
CA PRO A 329 3.47 -18.62 -4.11
C PRO A 329 2.36 -17.67 -3.64
N GLU A 330 2.51 -17.09 -2.45
CA GLU A 330 1.58 -16.12 -1.87
C GLU A 330 1.50 -14.81 -2.68
N PHE A 331 2.60 -14.38 -3.29
CA PHE A 331 2.65 -13.19 -4.14
C PHE A 331 2.04 -13.45 -5.52
N VAL A 332 2.26 -14.65 -6.06
CA VAL A 332 1.61 -15.10 -7.30
C VAL A 332 0.09 -15.16 -7.12
N ALA A 333 -0.39 -15.72 -6.01
CA ALA A 333 -1.82 -15.75 -5.68
C ALA A 333 -2.39 -14.33 -5.52
N ALA A 334 -1.69 -13.44 -4.80
CA ALA A 334 -2.11 -12.05 -4.65
C ALA A 334 -2.19 -11.30 -5.99
N ARG A 335 -1.20 -11.47 -6.89
CA ARG A 335 -1.23 -10.90 -8.24
C ARG A 335 -2.46 -11.37 -9.02
N ALA A 336 -2.75 -12.65 -8.95
CA ALA A 336 -3.91 -13.28 -9.57
C ALA A 336 -5.24 -12.64 -9.10
N ASP A 337 -5.42 -12.50 -7.79
CA ASP A 337 -6.61 -11.91 -7.19
C ASP A 337 -6.79 -10.46 -7.60
N ILE A 338 -5.71 -9.67 -7.57
CA ILE A 338 -5.72 -8.27 -7.97
C ILE A 338 -6.12 -8.13 -9.44
N LEU A 339 -5.48 -8.89 -10.34
CA LEU A 339 -5.77 -8.83 -11.78
C LEU A 339 -7.23 -9.19 -12.09
N LYS A 340 -7.77 -10.20 -11.39
CA LYS A 340 -9.17 -10.57 -11.48
C LYS A 340 -10.09 -9.45 -11.00
N ASN A 341 -9.76 -8.79 -9.90
CA ASN A 341 -10.56 -7.70 -9.36
C ASN A 341 -10.57 -6.47 -10.25
N ILE A 342 -9.41 -6.04 -10.76
CA ILE A 342 -9.33 -4.89 -11.66
C ILE A 342 -9.94 -5.19 -13.04
N HIS A 343 -9.99 -6.45 -13.49
CA HIS A 343 -10.67 -6.82 -14.73
C HIS A 343 -12.19 -6.54 -14.68
N ARG A 344 -12.82 -6.70 -13.51
CA ARG A 344 -14.25 -6.40 -13.30
C ARG A 344 -14.63 -4.92 -13.46
N LEU A 345 -13.64 -4.05 -13.65
CA LEU A 345 -13.85 -2.63 -13.94
C LEU A 345 -14.18 -2.34 -15.41
N HIS A 346 -14.08 -3.35 -16.27
CA HIS A 346 -14.45 -3.37 -17.68
C HIS A 346 -15.60 -4.35 -17.91
#